data_AF-A0A3A4W175-F1
#
_entry.id   AF-A0A3A4W175-F1
#
_cell.length_a   1.000
_cell.length_b   1.000
_cell.length_c   1.000
_cell.angle_alpha   90.00
_cell.angle_beta   90.00
_cell.angle_gamma   90.00
#
_symmetry.space_group_name_H-M   'P 1'
#
loop_
_entity.id
_entity.type
_entity.pdbx_description
1 polymer ?
#
loop_
_entity_poly.entity_id
_entity_poly.type
_entity_poly.pdbx_seq_one_letter_code
_entity_poly.pdbx_strand_id
1 'polypeptide(L)'
;MNRALQSGVALITALIITALAAVIAVNMVSAQQIDIRRTGNVLDGDQAYLYALGIESWAQGVLAGDRRKNQTDTLQDAWATVLPPIDVQGGKVAGEILDQQGLFNLNNLVQNKQKSEADIKIFQRLLITLKLDPDLAWPLVDWMDPDVELSFPNGAEDAEYLKRTPPYRTANAPLVSVSELLLVN
;
A
#
# COMPACT_ATOMS: atom_id res chain seq x y z
N MET A 1 74.96 -25.36 -10.43
CA MET A 1 74.15 -24.29 -11.06
C MET A 1 72.71 -24.36 -10.53
N ASN A 2 72.35 -23.38 -9.68
CA ASN A 2 71.02 -22.76 -9.47
C ASN A 2 69.74 -23.59 -9.18
N ARG A 3 69.76 -24.61 -8.30
CA ARG A 3 68.50 -25.14 -7.72
C ARG A 3 67.86 -24.19 -6.68
N ALA A 4 68.67 -23.45 -5.91
CA ALA A 4 68.18 -22.58 -4.84
C ALA A 4 67.40 -21.33 -5.34
N LEU A 5 67.64 -20.89 -6.58
CA LEU A 5 66.94 -19.77 -7.20
C LEU A 5 65.55 -20.16 -7.75
N GLN A 6 65.35 -21.41 -8.16
CA GLN A 6 64.06 -21.91 -8.66
C GLN A 6 63.06 -22.22 -7.54
N SER A 7 63.54 -22.60 -6.35
CA SER A 7 62.70 -22.88 -5.18
C SER A 7 62.03 -21.64 -4.59
N GLY A 8 62.66 -20.46 -4.68
CA GLY A 8 62.06 -19.19 -4.24
C GLY A 8 60.90 -18.74 -5.13
N VAL A 9 61.06 -18.85 -6.45
CA VAL A 9 60.02 -18.49 -7.43
C VAL A 9 58.84 -19.45 -7.34
N ALA A 10 59.08 -20.76 -7.17
CA ALA A 10 58.02 -21.76 -7.01
C ALA A 10 57.17 -21.54 -5.75
N LEU A 11 57.78 -21.09 -4.65
CA LEU A 11 57.05 -20.78 -3.42
C LEU A 11 56.18 -19.53 -3.59
N ILE A 12 56.70 -18.49 -4.25
CA ILE A 12 55.95 -17.26 -4.52
C ILE A 12 54.75 -17.54 -5.43
N THR A 13 54.93 -18.33 -6.50
CA THR A 13 53.82 -18.69 -7.39
C THR A 13 52.77 -19.54 -6.67
N ALA A 14 53.18 -20.51 -5.84
CA ALA A 14 52.26 -21.30 -5.03
C ALA A 14 51.46 -20.41 -4.06
N LEU A 15 52.11 -19.47 -3.36
CA LEU A 15 51.43 -18.52 -2.47
C LEU A 15 50.44 -17.62 -3.21
N ILE A 16 50.79 -17.12 -4.39
CA ILE A 16 49.87 -16.30 -5.21
C ILE A 16 48.66 -17.11 -5.65
N ILE A 17 48.87 -18.35 -6.14
CA ILE A 17 47.78 -19.24 -6.56
C ILE A 17 46.86 -19.56 -5.37
N THR A 18 47.43 -19.89 -4.21
CA THR A 18 46.66 -20.17 -3.00
C THR A 18 45.91 -18.93 -2.51
N ALA A 19 46.54 -17.75 -2.51
CA ALA A 19 45.89 -16.50 -2.14
C ALA A 19 44.74 -16.16 -3.09
N LEU A 20 44.93 -16.32 -4.40
CA LEU A 20 43.88 -16.09 -5.40
C LEU A 20 42.73 -17.09 -5.22
N ALA A 21 43.03 -18.37 -5.03
CA ALA A 21 42.03 -19.39 -4.77
C ALA A 21 41.23 -19.09 -3.49
N ALA A 22 41.89 -18.63 -2.43
CA ALA A 22 41.24 -18.23 -1.18
C ALA A 22 40.30 -17.03 -1.39
N VAL A 23 40.75 -15.99 -2.11
CA VAL A 23 39.91 -14.82 -2.42
C VAL A 23 38.67 -15.22 -3.22
N ILE A 24 38.83 -16.07 -4.24
CA ILE A 24 37.71 -16.57 -5.05
C ILE A 24 36.74 -17.37 -4.18
N ALA A 25 37.24 -18.28 -3.35
CA ALA A 25 36.43 -19.09 -2.45
C ALA A 25 35.63 -18.23 -1.45
N VAL A 26 36.25 -17.22 -0.85
CA VAL A 26 35.57 -16.29 0.06
C VAL A 26 34.44 -15.54 -0.66
N ASN A 27 34.72 -14.98 -1.84
CA ASN A 27 33.70 -14.26 -2.62
C ASN A 27 32.53 -15.18 -3.00
N MET A 28 32.82 -16.42 -3.39
CA MET A 28 31.79 -17.40 -3.76
C MET A 28 30.89 -17.75 -2.55
N VAL A 29 31.48 -17.98 -1.38
CA VAL A 29 30.72 -18.26 -0.15
C VAL A 29 29.88 -17.06 0.27
N SER A 30 30.43 -15.85 0.19
CA SER A 30 29.69 -14.62 0.49
C SER A 30 28.51 -14.42 -0.46
N ALA A 31 28.70 -14.60 -1.77
CA ALA A 31 27.63 -14.52 -2.75
C ALA A 31 26.54 -15.58 -2.48
N GLN A 32 26.94 -16.82 -2.22
CA GLN A 32 26.00 -17.90 -1.89
C GLN A 32 25.16 -17.60 -0.64
N GLN A 33 25.75 -17.00 0.41
CA GLN A 33 25.00 -16.61 1.61
C GLN A 33 23.98 -15.52 1.32
N ILE A 34 24.31 -14.56 0.46
CA ILE A 34 23.38 -13.50 0.03
C ILE A 34 22.23 -14.11 -0.75
N ASP A 35 22.52 -15.02 -1.69
CA ASP A 35 21.50 -15.70 -2.49
C ASP A 35 20.54 -16.53 -1.62
N ILE A 36 21.06 -17.28 -0.65
CA ILE A 36 20.24 -18.04 0.30
C ILE A 36 19.29 -17.12 1.08
N ARG A 37 19.80 -15.98 1.60
CA ARG A 37 18.97 -15.02 2.33
C ARG A 37 17.92 -14.37 1.43
N ARG A 38 18.28 -14.05 0.19
CA ARG A 38 17.34 -13.48 -0.78
C ARG A 38 16.23 -14.47 -1.10
N THR A 39 16.56 -15.74 -1.36
CA THR A 39 15.58 -16.79 -1.57
C THR A 39 14.69 -16.98 -0.35
N GLY A 40 15.27 -16.98 0.86
CA GLY A 40 14.50 -17.02 2.11
C GLY A 40 13.48 -15.90 2.22
N ASN A 41 13.90 -14.64 2.03
CA ASN A 41 13.01 -13.48 2.10
C ASN A 41 11.88 -13.52 1.05
N VAL A 42 12.15 -14.04 -0.15
CA VAL A 42 11.12 -14.21 -1.19
C VAL A 42 10.10 -15.26 -0.75
N LEU A 43 10.56 -16.41 -0.25
CA LEU A 43 9.66 -17.46 0.25
C LEU A 43 8.83 -16.99 1.44
N ASP A 44 9.44 -16.27 2.38
CA ASP A 44 8.73 -15.69 3.54
C ASP A 44 7.68 -14.65 3.10
N GLY A 45 8.01 -13.83 2.10
CA GLY A 45 7.07 -12.86 1.50
C GLY A 45 5.89 -13.53 0.81
N ASP A 46 6.14 -14.56 0.00
CA ASP A 46 5.09 -15.36 -0.64
C ASP A 46 4.21 -16.07 0.39
N GLN A 47 4.81 -16.61 1.45
CA GLN A 47 4.09 -17.24 2.56
C GLN A 47 3.20 -16.22 3.29
N ALA A 48 3.71 -15.02 3.59
CA ALA A 48 2.92 -13.96 4.20
C ALA A 48 1.74 -13.52 3.32
N TYR A 49 1.95 -13.42 2.00
CA TYR A 49 0.88 -13.12 1.05
C TYR A 49 -0.21 -14.19 1.03
N LEU A 50 0.17 -15.48 1.03
CA LEU A 50 -0.79 -16.58 1.12
C LEU A 50 -1.57 -16.56 2.44
N TYR A 51 -0.94 -16.18 3.55
CA TYR A 51 -1.65 -15.98 4.81
C TYR A 51 -2.65 -14.82 4.73
N ALA A 52 -2.30 -13.69 4.10
CA ALA A 52 -3.24 -12.60 3.84
C ALA A 52 -4.47 -13.07 3.06
N LEU A 53 -4.29 -13.80 1.95
CA LEU A 53 -5.41 -14.37 1.17
C LEU A 53 -6.25 -15.37 1.99
N GLY A 54 -5.61 -16.13 2.88
CA GLY A 54 -6.30 -17.03 3.82
C GLY A 54 -7.20 -16.27 4.80
N ILE A 55 -6.72 -15.14 5.34
CA ILE A 55 -7.51 -14.28 6.23
C ILE A 55 -8.69 -13.66 5.48
N GLU A 56 -8.49 -13.20 4.24
CA GLU A 56 -9.59 -12.67 3.41
C GLU A 56 -10.67 -13.73 3.17
N SER A 57 -10.26 -14.97 2.87
CA SER A 57 -11.20 -16.09 2.69
C SER A 57 -11.95 -16.43 3.98
N TRP A 58 -11.27 -16.36 5.13
CA TRP A 58 -11.90 -16.52 6.44
C TRP A 58 -12.92 -15.39 6.72
N ALA A 59 -12.55 -14.14 6.45
CA ALA A 59 -13.43 -12.98 6.61
C ALA A 59 -14.69 -13.09 5.73
N GLN A 60 -14.55 -13.54 4.48
CA GLN A 60 -15.68 -13.84 3.61
C GLN A 60 -16.61 -14.89 4.21
N GLY A 61 -16.06 -15.95 4.83
CA GLY A 61 -16.83 -16.97 5.54
C GLY A 61 -17.59 -16.41 6.74
N VAL A 62 -16.96 -15.54 7.54
CA VAL A 62 -17.58 -14.86 8.68
C VAL A 62 -18.75 -13.99 8.22
N LEU A 63 -18.53 -13.12 7.22
CA LEU A 63 -19.57 -12.23 6.67
C LEU A 63 -20.71 -13.01 6.00
N ALA A 64 -20.41 -14.07 5.25
CA ALA A 64 -21.43 -14.92 4.64
C ALA A 64 -22.26 -15.69 5.69
N GLY A 65 -21.65 -16.06 6.81
CA GLY A 65 -22.35 -16.66 7.95
C GLY A 65 -23.25 -15.66 8.67
N ASP A 66 -22.78 -14.43 8.83
CA ASP A 66 -23.52 -13.34 9.48
C ASP A 66 -24.77 -12.93 8.70
N ARG A 67 -24.64 -12.72 7.38
CA ARG A 67 -25.76 -12.41 6.47
C ARG A 67 -26.88 -13.46 6.47
N ARG A 68 -26.59 -14.71 6.85
CA ARG A 68 -27.63 -15.76 6.97
C ARG A 68 -28.43 -15.64 8.26
N LYS A 69 -27.90 -14.97 9.28
CA LYS A 69 -28.52 -14.81 10.60
C LYS A 69 -29.42 -13.58 10.69
N ASN A 70 -29.00 -12.46 10.11
CA ASN A 70 -29.76 -11.20 10.14
C ASN A 70 -29.61 -10.42 8.82
N GLN A 71 -30.30 -9.28 8.71
CA GLN A 71 -30.23 -8.36 7.56
C GLN A 71 -29.64 -6.99 7.95
N THR A 72 -29.01 -6.89 9.12
CA THR A 72 -28.59 -5.62 9.72
C THR A 72 -27.22 -5.78 10.32
N ASP A 73 -26.28 -4.94 9.89
CA ASP A 73 -24.90 -4.97 10.38
C ASP A 73 -24.73 -4.03 11.58
N THR A 74 -24.13 -4.53 12.65
CA THR A 74 -23.86 -3.79 13.89
C THR A 74 -22.49 -4.18 14.46
N LEU A 75 -21.90 -3.31 15.28
CA LEU A 75 -20.65 -3.61 16.00
C LEU A 75 -20.80 -4.72 17.06
N GLN A 76 -22.01 -5.25 17.27
CA GLN A 76 -22.27 -6.39 18.15
C GLN A 76 -22.20 -7.74 17.42
N ASP A 77 -22.09 -7.72 16.09
CA ASP A 77 -22.03 -8.93 15.28
C ASP A 77 -20.65 -9.59 15.33
N ALA A 78 -20.60 -10.86 14.94
CA ALA A 78 -19.38 -11.66 15.03
C ALA A 78 -18.25 -11.13 14.14
N TRP A 79 -18.58 -10.48 13.01
CA TRP A 79 -17.61 -9.91 12.09
C TRP A 79 -16.82 -8.75 12.72
N ALA A 80 -17.43 -8.00 13.65
CA ALA A 80 -16.80 -6.87 14.32
C ALA A 80 -15.79 -7.29 15.41
N THR A 81 -15.61 -8.59 15.63
CA THR A 81 -14.62 -9.11 16.58
C THR A 81 -13.23 -9.11 15.94
N VAL A 82 -12.28 -8.44 16.60
CA VAL A 82 -10.87 -8.45 16.19
C VAL A 82 -10.30 -9.87 16.31
N LEU A 83 -9.67 -10.34 15.24
CA LEU A 83 -8.89 -11.58 15.24
C LEU A 83 -7.58 -11.31 15.99
N PRO A 84 -7.40 -11.87 17.21
CA PRO A 84 -6.15 -11.68 17.93
C PRO A 84 -4.99 -12.36 17.20
N PRO A 85 -3.73 -11.98 17.47
CA PRO A 85 -2.57 -12.64 16.88
C PRO A 85 -2.56 -14.16 17.15
N ILE A 86 -2.74 -14.95 16.10
CA ILE A 86 -2.63 -16.41 16.12
C ILE A 86 -1.26 -16.84 15.58
N ASP A 87 -0.67 -17.86 16.19
CA ASP A 87 0.59 -18.43 15.72
C ASP A 87 0.39 -19.22 14.41
N VAL A 88 1.22 -18.93 13.42
CA VAL A 88 1.33 -19.66 12.16
C VAL A 88 2.80 -20.04 11.93
N GLN A 89 3.08 -20.89 10.94
CA GLN A 89 4.46 -21.19 10.60
C GLN A 89 5.16 -19.91 10.12
N GLY A 90 6.29 -19.58 10.73
CA GLY A 90 7.09 -18.41 10.35
C GLY A 90 6.60 -17.07 10.91
N GLY A 91 5.50 -17.01 11.67
CA GLY A 91 5.05 -15.74 12.23
C GLY A 91 3.71 -15.78 12.95
N LYS A 92 3.04 -14.63 12.97
CA LYS A 92 1.71 -14.46 13.56
C LYS A 92 0.79 -13.76 12.57
N VAL A 93 -0.49 -14.09 12.65
CA VAL A 93 -1.55 -13.50 11.84
C VAL A 93 -2.58 -12.84 12.77
N ALA A 94 -2.96 -11.60 12.47
CA ALA A 94 -4.01 -10.86 13.16
C ALA A 94 -4.81 -10.04 12.14
N GLY A 95 -6.00 -9.58 12.50
CA GLY A 95 -6.80 -8.75 11.61
C GLY A 95 -8.10 -8.26 12.23
N GLU A 96 -8.75 -7.34 11.55
CA GLU A 96 -10.07 -6.84 11.91
C GLU A 96 -10.89 -6.58 10.64
N ILE A 97 -12.20 -6.63 10.76
CA ILE A 97 -13.13 -6.25 9.69
C ILE A 97 -13.77 -4.94 10.12
N LEU A 98 -13.71 -3.93 9.25
CA LEU A 98 -14.25 -2.60 9.49
C LEU A 98 -15.37 -2.30 8.50
N ASP A 99 -16.48 -1.78 9.00
CA ASP A 99 -17.56 -1.29 8.14
C ASP A 99 -17.18 0.05 7.51
N GLN A 100 -16.96 0.04 6.20
CA GLN A 100 -16.67 1.25 5.43
C GLN A 100 -17.91 2.13 5.21
N GLN A 101 -19.14 1.59 5.34
CA GLN A 101 -20.38 2.36 5.21
C GLN A 101 -20.67 3.21 6.45
N GLY A 102 -19.97 2.97 7.57
CA GLY A 102 -19.97 3.84 8.74
C GLY A 102 -19.19 5.16 8.56
N LEU A 103 -18.46 5.31 7.45
CA LEU A 103 -17.71 6.52 7.09
C LEU A 103 -18.47 7.37 6.07
N PHE A 104 -18.11 8.65 5.96
CA PHE A 104 -18.66 9.50 4.89
C PHE A 104 -18.07 9.09 3.54
N ASN A 105 -18.92 8.60 2.63
CA ASN A 105 -18.50 8.26 1.27
C ASN A 105 -18.26 9.53 0.44
N LEU A 106 -17.00 9.82 0.13
CA LEU A 106 -16.59 10.98 -0.67
C LEU A 106 -17.26 10.97 -2.06
N ASN A 107 -17.52 9.78 -2.62
CA ASN A 107 -18.20 9.65 -3.91
C ASN A 107 -19.68 10.09 -3.87
N ASN A 108 -20.24 10.42 -2.70
CA ASN A 108 -21.57 11.01 -2.61
C ASN A 108 -21.61 12.48 -3.05
N LEU A 109 -20.46 13.18 -3.08
CA LEU A 109 -20.38 14.60 -3.45
C LEU A 109 -20.84 14.84 -4.90
N VAL A 110 -20.61 13.87 -5.79
CA VAL A 110 -21.07 13.90 -7.18
C VAL A 110 -21.75 12.58 -7.50
N GLN A 111 -23.06 12.62 -7.74
CA GLN A 111 -23.88 11.45 -8.05
C GLN A 111 -24.55 11.64 -9.40
N ASN A 112 -24.55 10.60 -10.24
CA ASN A 112 -25.11 10.66 -11.59
C ASN A 112 -24.61 11.89 -12.39
N LYS A 113 -23.31 12.22 -12.26
CA LYS A 113 -22.68 13.38 -12.90
C LYS A 113 -23.22 14.74 -12.45
N GLN A 114 -23.84 14.81 -11.28
CA GLN A 114 -24.38 16.04 -10.70
C GLN A 114 -23.89 16.23 -9.27
N LYS A 115 -23.57 17.48 -8.93
CA LYS A 115 -23.13 17.91 -7.60
C LYS A 115 -24.29 17.71 -6.61
N SER A 116 -24.04 17.05 -5.49
CA SER A 116 -25.03 16.89 -4.41
C SER A 116 -24.84 17.99 -3.36
N GLU A 117 -25.66 19.03 -3.42
CA GLU A 117 -25.58 20.14 -2.44
C GLU A 117 -25.74 19.68 -0.99
N ALA A 118 -26.57 18.66 -0.76
CA ALA A 118 -26.78 18.12 0.57
C ALA A 118 -25.51 17.42 1.10
N ASP A 119 -24.87 16.60 0.29
CA ASP A 119 -23.64 15.88 0.67
C ASP A 119 -22.45 16.83 0.81
N ILE A 120 -22.35 17.86 -0.03
CA ILE A 120 -21.34 18.92 0.08
C ILE A 120 -21.46 19.62 1.44
N LYS A 121 -22.68 19.99 1.86
CA LYS A 121 -22.91 20.62 3.18
C LYS A 121 -22.55 19.67 4.34
N ILE A 122 -22.83 18.37 4.20
CA ILE A 122 -22.46 17.36 5.21
C ILE A 122 -20.93 17.25 5.29
N PHE A 123 -20.24 17.20 4.16
CA PHE A 123 -18.79 17.13 4.10
C PHE A 123 -18.11 18.38 4.64
N GLN A 124 -18.59 19.57 4.30
CA GLN A 124 -18.12 20.83 4.90
C GLN A 124 -18.27 20.83 6.42
N ARG A 125 -19.39 20.32 6.95
CA ARG A 125 -19.57 20.17 8.40
C ARG A 125 -18.60 19.17 9.02
N LEU A 126 -18.27 18.08 8.31
CA LEU A 126 -17.24 17.14 8.72
C LEU A 126 -15.87 17.83 8.78
N LEU A 127 -15.49 18.56 7.73
CA LEU A 127 -14.24 19.34 7.68
C LEU A 127 -14.13 20.32 8.86
N ILE A 128 -15.20 21.09 9.13
CA ILE A 128 -15.26 22.02 10.27
C ILE A 128 -15.08 21.27 11.60
N THR A 129 -15.73 20.11 11.76
CA THR A 129 -15.60 19.28 12.98
C THR A 129 -14.17 18.78 13.19
N LEU A 130 -13.48 18.47 12.09
CA LEU A 130 -12.06 18.09 12.06
C LEU A 130 -11.11 19.29 12.14
N LYS A 131 -11.63 20.52 12.25
CA LYS A 131 -10.87 21.78 12.27
C LYS A 131 -10.06 22.03 10.99
N LEU A 132 -10.63 21.60 9.86
CA LEU A 132 -10.11 21.84 8.51
C LEU A 132 -10.92 22.96 7.84
N ASP A 133 -10.36 23.51 6.76
CA ASP A 133 -11.03 24.51 5.94
C ASP A 133 -12.21 23.85 5.18
N PRO A 134 -13.47 24.29 5.37
CA PRO A 134 -14.61 23.75 4.63
C PRO A 134 -14.51 23.97 3.11
N ASP A 135 -13.72 24.94 2.64
CA ASP A 135 -13.60 25.22 1.21
C ASP A 135 -12.82 24.13 0.46
N LEU A 136 -12.13 23.22 1.17
CA LEU A 136 -11.53 22.00 0.60
C LEU A 136 -12.55 21.05 -0.05
N ALA A 137 -13.85 21.24 0.22
CA ALA A 137 -14.91 20.51 -0.47
C ALA A 137 -14.94 20.80 -1.97
N TRP A 138 -14.60 22.02 -2.40
CA TRP A 138 -14.77 22.45 -3.79
C TRP A 138 -13.73 21.89 -4.75
N PRO A 139 -12.41 21.90 -4.45
CA PRO A 139 -11.41 21.17 -5.24
C PRO A 139 -11.76 19.68 -5.42
N LEU A 140 -12.36 19.06 -4.40
CA LEU A 140 -12.74 17.66 -4.46
C LEU A 140 -13.98 17.41 -5.33
N VAL A 141 -14.94 18.35 -5.31
CA VAL A 141 -16.08 18.30 -6.22
C VAL A 141 -15.61 18.41 -7.67
N ASP A 142 -14.78 19.41 -7.98
CA ASP A 142 -14.23 19.64 -9.33
C ASP A 142 -13.31 18.48 -9.77
N TRP A 143 -12.61 17.83 -8.83
CA TRP A 143 -11.83 16.62 -9.15
C TRP A 143 -12.70 15.48 -9.73
N MET A 144 -13.97 15.41 -9.31
CA MET A 144 -14.86 14.28 -9.56
C MET A 144 -15.94 14.56 -10.60
N ASP A 145 -16.39 15.80 -10.73
CA ASP A 145 -17.45 16.16 -11.66
C ASP A 145 -16.96 16.07 -13.13
N PRO A 146 -17.86 15.88 -14.10
CA PRO A 146 -17.44 15.69 -15.49
C PRO A 146 -17.18 17.00 -16.24
N ASP A 147 -17.46 18.15 -15.63
CA ASP A 147 -17.34 19.43 -16.30
C ASP A 147 -15.92 19.99 -16.15
N VAL A 148 -15.74 21.27 -16.48
CA VAL A 148 -14.43 21.95 -16.39
C VAL A 148 -14.62 23.34 -15.77
N GLU A 149 -15.77 23.57 -15.13
CA GLU A 149 -16.15 24.83 -14.53
C GLU A 149 -15.72 24.84 -13.07
N LEU A 150 -14.82 25.78 -12.73
CA LEU A 150 -14.35 25.95 -11.36
C LEU A 150 -15.51 26.23 -10.41
N SER A 151 -15.63 25.43 -9.35
CA SER A 151 -16.55 25.71 -8.26
C SER A 151 -16.09 26.91 -7.42
N PHE A 152 -17.03 27.69 -6.88
CA PHE A 152 -16.75 28.82 -5.99
C PHE A 152 -16.78 28.39 -4.51
N PRO A 153 -15.89 28.87 -3.62
CA PRO A 153 -14.89 29.92 -3.84
C PRO A 153 -13.52 29.45 -4.32
N ASN A 154 -13.11 28.23 -4.00
CA ASN A 154 -11.73 27.75 -4.20
C ASN A 154 -11.68 26.43 -5.00
N GLY A 155 -12.51 26.29 -6.03
CA GLY A 155 -12.47 25.15 -6.94
C GLY A 155 -11.14 24.99 -7.68
N ALA A 156 -10.88 23.79 -8.19
CA ALA A 156 -9.63 23.46 -8.86
C ALA A 156 -9.87 22.43 -9.97
N GLU A 157 -9.46 22.79 -11.18
CA GLU A 157 -9.60 22.01 -12.41
C GLU A 157 -8.24 21.75 -13.06
N ASP A 158 -8.23 21.16 -14.26
CA ASP A 158 -7.04 20.93 -15.10
C ASP A 158 -6.01 22.07 -15.06
N ALA A 159 -6.46 23.32 -15.16
CA ALA A 159 -5.58 24.49 -15.18
C ALA A 159 -4.75 24.63 -13.90
N GLU A 160 -5.24 24.15 -12.75
CA GLU A 160 -4.53 24.17 -11.48
C GLU A 160 -3.55 22.99 -11.38
N TYR A 161 -3.99 21.78 -11.72
CA TYR A 161 -3.17 20.58 -11.58
C TYR A 161 -2.05 20.48 -12.62
N LEU A 162 -2.21 21.09 -13.79
CA LEU A 162 -1.15 21.17 -14.81
C LEU A 162 0.02 22.07 -14.40
N LYS A 163 -0.12 22.88 -13.34
CA LYS A 163 0.98 23.68 -12.77
C LYS A 163 1.86 22.86 -11.81
N ARG A 164 1.43 21.66 -11.42
CA ARG A 164 2.15 20.80 -10.46
C ARG A 164 3.35 20.13 -11.13
N THR A 165 4.24 19.57 -10.31
CA THR A 165 5.41 18.82 -10.76
C THR A 165 5.41 17.43 -10.12
N PRO A 166 5.17 16.33 -10.88
CA PRO A 166 4.82 16.31 -12.30
C PRO A 166 3.41 16.90 -12.55
N PRO A 167 3.13 17.42 -13.76
CA PRO A 167 1.81 17.90 -14.11
C PRO A 167 0.84 16.74 -14.32
N TYR A 168 -0.41 16.92 -13.89
CA TYR A 168 -1.51 15.98 -14.11
C TYR A 168 -2.83 16.73 -14.33
N ARG A 169 -3.89 15.99 -14.65
CA ARG A 169 -5.24 16.50 -14.93
C ARG A 169 -6.20 16.07 -13.83
N THR A 170 -7.35 16.73 -13.75
CA THR A 170 -8.48 16.24 -12.94
C THR A 170 -8.91 14.86 -13.43
N ALA A 171 -9.47 14.06 -12.51
CA ALA A 171 -9.95 12.72 -12.85
C ALA A 171 -11.27 12.77 -13.64
N ASN A 172 -12.12 13.75 -13.33
CA ASN A 172 -13.49 13.91 -13.84
C ASN A 172 -14.31 12.62 -13.70
N ALA A 173 -14.09 11.92 -12.60
CA ALA A 173 -14.64 10.61 -12.29
C ALA A 173 -14.71 10.39 -10.76
N PRO A 174 -15.55 9.45 -10.30
CA PRO A 174 -15.53 9.03 -8.90
C PRO A 174 -14.12 8.58 -8.47
N LEU A 175 -13.77 8.85 -7.21
CA LEU A 175 -12.54 8.36 -6.60
C LEU A 175 -12.51 6.83 -6.66
N VAL A 176 -11.37 6.29 -7.09
CA VAL A 176 -11.02 4.87 -7.01
C VAL A 176 -10.41 4.57 -5.63
N SER A 177 -9.69 5.52 -5.05
CA SER A 177 -9.07 5.40 -3.73
C SER A 177 -9.12 6.70 -2.96
N VAL A 178 -9.29 6.62 -1.63
CA VAL A 178 -9.18 7.79 -0.72
C VAL A 178 -7.80 8.45 -0.81
N SER A 179 -6.76 7.72 -1.23
CA SER A 179 -5.41 8.28 -1.41
C SER A 179 -5.35 9.37 -2.47
N GLU A 180 -6.31 9.45 -3.39
CA GLU A 180 -6.40 10.52 -4.39
C GLU A 180 -6.58 11.90 -3.75
N LEU A 181 -7.06 11.99 -2.50
CA LEU A 181 -7.08 13.25 -1.75
C LEU A 181 -5.69 13.90 -1.63
N LEU A 182 -4.60 13.12 -1.72
CA LEU A 182 -3.24 13.70 -1.73
C LEU A 182 -2.94 14.52 -2.99
N LEU A 183 -3.71 14.30 -4.06
CA LEU A 183 -3.61 15.03 -5.33
C LEU A 183 -4.48 16.29 -5.34
N VAL A 184 -5.46 16.38 -4.44
CA VAL A 184 -6.47 17.42 -4.33
C VAL A 184 -6.09 18.34 -3.16
N ASN A 185 -5.37 19.43 -3.44
CA ASN A 185 -4.90 20.39 -2.42
C ASN A 185 -5.01 21.83 -2.90
#